data_AF-A0A832H9D9-F1
#
_entry.id   AF-A0A832H9D9-F1
#
_cell.length_a   1.000
_cell.length_b   1.000
_cell.length_c   1.000
_cell.angle_alpha   90.00
_cell.angle_beta   90.00
_cell.angle_gamma   90.00
#
_symmetry.space_group_name_H-M   'P 1'
#
loop_
_entity.id
_entity.type
_entity.pdbx_description
1 polymer ?
#
loop_
_entity_poly.entity_id
_entity_poly.type
_entity_poly.pdbx_seq_one_letter_code
_entity_poly.pdbx_strand_id
1 'polypeptide(L)'
;MKGKFLKKVAKNPKLIILTEIKRSQGLSVSELCDRIGLSYMGVKQHCIALEKEGYLDTWRRPKGMGRPEKAYRLTETAQVFFPTEFSNFTTQILDSMQEVYGPSAPEKILYNIYQHEGQKMASAITQSSVEERARALASHREERGYMSEYYFDREHGLHQVIEFNSPILGCLERFPILRELEQSLFERVLGVPVERKEERVSGLFKCIFSARG
;
A
#
# COMPACT_ATOMS: atom_id res chain seq x y z
N MET A 1 0.28 -4.04 -21.63
CA MET A 1 -0.73 -4.70 -20.75
C MET A 1 -1.71 -3.74 -20.05
N LYS A 2 -1.35 -2.47 -19.75
CA LYS A 2 -2.24 -1.47 -19.10
C LYS A 2 -3.63 -1.28 -19.76
N GLY A 3 -3.72 -1.37 -21.08
CA GLY A 3 -4.99 -1.17 -21.83
C GLY A 3 -6.07 -2.25 -21.63
N LYS A 4 -5.71 -3.48 -21.19
CA LYS A 4 -6.69 -4.56 -20.92
C LYS A 4 -7.31 -4.43 -19.53
N PHE A 5 -6.57 -3.92 -18.54
CA PHE A 5 -7.09 -3.66 -17.19
C PHE A 5 -8.10 -2.51 -17.19
N LEU A 6 -7.80 -1.42 -17.91
CA LEU A 6 -8.72 -0.28 -18.10
C LEU A 6 -10.05 -0.69 -18.75
N LYS A 7 -10.05 -1.69 -19.65
CA LYS A 7 -11.27 -2.24 -20.25
C LYS A 7 -12.13 -3.07 -19.27
N LYS A 8 -11.53 -3.67 -18.23
CA LYS A 8 -12.28 -4.35 -17.15
C LYS A 8 -12.84 -3.33 -16.14
N VAL A 9 -12.11 -2.25 -15.87
CA VAL A 9 -12.56 -1.11 -15.06
C VAL A 9 -13.80 -0.43 -15.66
N ALA A 10 -13.90 -0.40 -16.99
CA ALA A 10 -15.04 0.17 -17.73
C ALA A 10 -16.40 -0.53 -17.50
N LYS A 11 -16.46 -1.65 -16.75
CA LYS A 11 -17.72 -2.33 -16.39
C LYS A 11 -18.15 -2.12 -14.94
N ASN A 12 -17.35 -1.46 -14.09
CA ASN A 12 -17.71 -1.22 -12.69
C ASN A 12 -18.23 0.22 -12.53
N PRO A 13 -19.54 0.44 -12.29
CA PRO A 13 -20.12 1.77 -12.17
C PRO A 13 -19.43 2.66 -11.12
N LYS A 14 -18.96 2.08 -10.00
CA LYS A 14 -18.24 2.84 -8.97
C LYS A 14 -16.92 3.41 -9.50
N LEU A 15 -16.15 2.61 -10.25
CA LEU A 15 -14.88 3.07 -10.82
C LEU A 15 -15.08 4.11 -11.93
N ILE A 16 -16.15 3.99 -12.72
CA ILE A 16 -16.51 5.00 -13.71
C ILE A 16 -16.85 6.33 -13.01
N ILE A 17 -17.67 6.30 -11.96
CA ILE A 17 -18.00 7.49 -11.15
C ILE A 17 -16.74 8.15 -10.58
N LEU A 18 -15.87 7.38 -9.92
CA LEU A 18 -14.60 7.90 -9.37
C LEU A 18 -13.73 8.53 -10.46
N THR A 19 -13.67 7.92 -11.65
CA THR A 19 -12.91 8.43 -12.80
C THR A 19 -13.46 9.75 -13.33
N GLU A 20 -14.78 9.87 -13.45
CA GLU A 20 -15.42 11.11 -13.91
C GLU A 20 -15.26 12.25 -12.89
N ILE A 21 -15.40 11.96 -11.59
CA ILE A 21 -15.17 12.96 -10.54
C ILE A 21 -13.69 13.39 -10.54
N LYS A 22 -12.71 12.47 -10.70
CA LYS A 22 -11.27 12.80 -10.76
C LYS A 22 -10.93 13.81 -11.86
N ARG A 23 -11.68 13.81 -12.95
CA ARG A 23 -11.53 14.72 -14.10
C ARG A 23 -12.35 16.00 -13.97
N SER A 24 -12.72 16.37 -12.74
CA SER A 24 -13.56 17.53 -12.43
C SER A 24 -13.17 18.14 -11.07
N GLN A 25 -13.90 19.18 -10.66
CA GLN A 25 -13.84 19.75 -9.30
C GLN A 25 -15.02 19.29 -8.42
N GLY A 26 -15.61 18.15 -8.77
CA GLY A 26 -16.82 17.59 -8.17
C GLY A 26 -18.01 17.63 -9.11
N LEU A 27 -18.92 16.67 -8.95
CA LEU A 27 -20.09 16.50 -9.81
C LEU A 27 -21.33 16.20 -8.99
N SER A 28 -22.45 16.80 -9.36
CA SER A 28 -23.78 16.39 -8.94
C SER A 28 -24.14 15.02 -9.52
N VAL A 29 -25.15 14.37 -8.93
CA VAL A 29 -25.67 13.09 -9.46
C VAL A 29 -26.20 13.27 -10.88
N SER A 30 -26.85 14.39 -11.19
CA SER A 30 -27.33 14.69 -12.55
C SER A 30 -26.19 14.79 -13.56
N GLU A 31 -25.14 15.55 -13.26
CA GLU A 31 -23.99 15.66 -14.17
C GLU A 31 -23.26 14.32 -14.35
N LEU A 32 -23.22 13.48 -13.32
CA LEU A 32 -22.71 12.13 -13.45
C LEU A 32 -23.57 11.29 -14.39
N CYS A 33 -24.90 11.36 -14.27
CA CYS A 33 -25.82 10.63 -15.17
C CYS A 33 -25.59 11.03 -16.63
N ASP A 34 -25.47 12.34 -16.89
CA ASP A 34 -25.24 12.87 -18.24
C ASP A 34 -23.92 12.36 -18.84
N ARG A 35 -22.89 12.18 -18.01
CA ARG A 35 -21.57 11.69 -18.45
C ARG A 35 -21.50 10.18 -18.64
N ILE A 36 -22.16 9.41 -17.78
CA ILE A 36 -21.99 7.94 -17.72
C ILE A 36 -23.16 7.15 -18.32
N GLY A 37 -24.27 7.81 -18.63
CA GLY A 37 -25.44 7.18 -19.26
C GLY A 37 -26.21 6.20 -18.37
N LEU A 38 -26.12 6.36 -17.04
CA LEU A 38 -26.83 5.53 -16.06
C LEU A 38 -28.02 6.26 -15.44
N SER A 39 -28.97 5.51 -14.89
CA SER A 39 -30.14 6.09 -14.23
C SER A 39 -29.76 6.86 -12.96
N TYR A 40 -30.49 7.93 -12.67
CA TYR A 40 -30.27 8.77 -11.49
C TYR A 40 -30.19 7.98 -10.19
N MET A 41 -31.06 6.98 -10.02
CA MET A 41 -31.05 6.14 -8.82
C MET A 41 -29.87 5.19 -8.74
N GLY A 42 -29.44 4.62 -9.87
CA GLY A 42 -28.22 3.81 -9.91
C GLY A 42 -26.98 4.63 -9.51
N VAL A 43 -26.82 5.82 -10.11
CA VAL A 43 -25.70 6.71 -9.79
C VAL A 43 -25.74 7.16 -8.34
N LYS A 44 -26.90 7.61 -7.84
CA LYS A 44 -27.04 8.08 -6.46
C LYS A 44 -26.68 6.98 -5.45
N GLN A 45 -27.13 5.74 -5.67
CA GLN A 45 -26.82 4.63 -4.77
C GLN A 45 -25.31 4.33 -4.74
N HIS A 46 -24.65 4.34 -5.89
CA HIS A 46 -23.20 4.18 -5.94
C HIS A 46 -22.45 5.33 -5.24
N CYS A 47 -22.87 6.58 -5.44
CA CYS A 47 -22.27 7.73 -4.74
C CYS A 47 -22.44 7.64 -3.22
N ILE A 48 -23.62 7.23 -2.73
CA ILE A 48 -23.86 7.03 -1.29
C ILE A 48 -22.97 5.90 -0.75
N ALA A 49 -22.81 4.80 -1.48
CA ALA A 49 -21.94 3.70 -1.07
C ALA A 49 -20.47 4.13 -1.01
N LEU A 50 -19.99 4.87 -2.02
CA LEU A 50 -18.63 5.39 -2.06
C LEU A 50 -18.37 6.47 -0.99
N GLU A 51 -19.38 7.28 -0.65
CA GLU A 51 -19.34 8.23 0.47
C GLU A 51 -19.23 7.48 1.81
N LYS A 52 -20.01 6.40 2.00
CA LYS A 52 -19.93 5.54 3.19
C LYS A 52 -18.59 4.81 3.31
N GLU A 53 -18.00 4.42 2.18
CA GLU A 53 -16.66 3.82 2.09
C GLU A 53 -15.53 4.85 2.28
N GLY A 54 -15.88 6.15 2.40
CA GLY A 54 -14.93 7.22 2.65
C GLY A 54 -14.16 7.70 1.41
N TYR A 55 -14.51 7.22 0.22
CA TYR A 55 -13.87 7.62 -1.05
C TYR A 55 -14.45 8.91 -1.64
N LEU A 56 -15.68 9.25 -1.26
CA LEU A 56 -16.32 10.50 -1.64
C LEU A 56 -16.68 11.33 -0.41
N ASP A 57 -16.57 12.64 -0.56
CA ASP A 57 -17.24 13.61 0.30
C ASP A 57 -18.28 14.39 -0.51
N THR A 58 -18.99 15.29 0.16
CA THR A 58 -19.97 16.15 -0.52
C THR A 58 -19.75 17.61 -0.19
N TRP A 59 -19.98 18.46 -1.18
CA TRP A 59 -19.86 19.89 -1.09
C TRP A 59 -21.11 20.57 -1.66
N ARG A 60 -21.56 21.63 -0.99
CA ARG A 60 -22.59 22.52 -1.52
C ARG A 60 -21.94 23.51 -2.49
N ARG A 61 -21.99 23.19 -3.77
CA ARG A 61 -21.42 24.04 -4.82
C ARG A 61 -22.37 25.19 -5.14
N PRO A 62 -21.94 26.46 -4.99
CA PRO A 62 -22.75 27.61 -5.38
C PRO A 62 -23.14 27.53 -6.87
N LYS A 63 -24.39 27.83 -7.18
CA LYS A 63 -24.89 28.03 -8.55
C LYS A 63 -25.23 29.50 -8.73
N GLY A 64 -25.03 30.03 -9.94
CA GLY A 64 -25.24 31.46 -10.24
C GLY A 64 -26.64 31.96 -9.88
N MET A 65 -27.68 31.18 -10.17
CA MET A 65 -29.05 31.45 -9.70
C MET A 65 -29.66 30.17 -9.11
N GLY A 66 -30.28 30.28 -7.93
CA GLY A 66 -30.93 29.16 -7.23
C GLY A 66 -30.16 28.63 -6.02
N ARG A 67 -30.67 27.55 -5.40
CA ARG A 67 -30.04 26.92 -4.24
C ARG A 67 -28.72 26.25 -4.66
N PRO A 68 -27.65 26.32 -3.84
CA PRO A 68 -26.44 25.54 -4.04
C PRO A 68 -26.76 24.06 -4.22
N GLU A 69 -26.07 23.39 -5.15
CA GLU A 69 -26.31 21.98 -5.42
C GLU A 69 -25.35 21.10 -4.63
N LYS A 70 -25.79 19.87 -4.32
CA LYS A 70 -24.92 18.85 -3.72
C LYS A 70 -24.06 18.23 -4.83
N ALA A 71 -22.75 18.48 -4.76
CA ALA A 71 -21.75 17.82 -5.59
C ALA A 71 -20.96 16.81 -4.76
N TYR A 72 -20.62 15.67 -5.36
CA TYR A 72 -19.69 14.69 -4.82
C TYR A 72 -18.27 15.03 -5.25
N ARG A 73 -17.29 14.90 -4.34
CA ARG A 73 -15.86 15.05 -4.65
C ARG A 73 -15.10 13.85 -4.12
N LEU A 74 -13.90 13.64 -4.63
CA LEU A 74 -13.00 12.62 -4.10
C LEU A 74 -12.40 13.08 -2.77
N THR A 75 -12.28 12.14 -1.84
CA THR A 75 -11.37 12.26 -0.70
C THR A 75 -9.96 11.82 -1.10
N GLU A 76 -9.00 12.03 -0.21
CA GLU A 76 -7.62 11.55 -0.41
C GLU A 76 -7.54 10.02 -0.50
N THR A 77 -8.39 9.29 0.23
CA THR A 77 -8.39 7.81 0.23
C THR A 77 -8.76 7.23 -1.13
N ALA A 78 -9.48 7.97 -1.98
CA ALA A 78 -9.80 7.52 -3.34
C ALA A 78 -8.56 7.44 -4.25
N GLN A 79 -7.41 7.97 -3.84
CA GLN A 79 -6.18 7.94 -4.63
C GLN A 79 -5.78 6.52 -5.05
N VAL A 80 -6.12 5.50 -4.24
CA VAL A 80 -5.84 4.08 -4.49
C VAL A 80 -6.43 3.55 -5.82
N PHE A 81 -7.47 4.20 -6.35
CA PHE A 81 -8.12 3.77 -7.60
C PHE A 81 -7.45 4.31 -8.86
N PHE A 82 -6.50 5.23 -8.74
CA PHE A 82 -5.88 5.89 -9.88
C PHE A 82 -4.47 5.35 -10.12
N PRO A 83 -4.03 5.27 -11.40
CA PRO A 83 -2.68 4.82 -11.72
C PRO A 83 -1.61 5.67 -11.02
N THR A 84 -0.59 5.01 -10.47
CA THR A 84 0.61 5.66 -9.92
C THR A 84 1.86 5.01 -10.54
N GLU A 85 2.92 5.80 -10.70
CA GLU A 85 4.23 5.32 -11.16
C GLU A 85 5.26 5.32 -10.02
N PHE A 86 4.81 5.41 -8.76
CA PHE A 86 5.69 5.66 -7.61
C PHE A 86 6.78 4.60 -7.42
N SER A 87 6.44 3.32 -7.61
CA SER A 87 7.41 2.22 -7.53
C SER A 87 8.49 2.35 -8.61
N ASN A 88 8.08 2.60 -9.86
CA ASN A 88 9.01 2.79 -10.98
C ASN A 88 9.90 4.02 -10.77
N PHE A 89 9.33 5.12 -10.28
CA PHE A 89 10.07 6.34 -10.02
C PHE A 89 11.10 6.16 -8.88
N THR A 90 10.75 5.43 -7.82
CA THR A 90 11.70 5.10 -6.73
C THR A 90 12.88 4.29 -7.26
N THR A 91 12.63 3.28 -8.09
CA THR A 91 13.71 2.50 -8.73
C THR A 91 14.57 3.37 -9.63
N GLN A 92 13.97 4.27 -10.42
CA GLN A 92 14.72 5.21 -11.26
C GLN A 92 15.61 6.17 -10.45
N ILE A 93 15.16 6.63 -9.29
CA ILE A 93 15.98 7.46 -8.39
C ILE A 93 17.20 6.66 -7.93
N LEU A 94 17.01 5.42 -7.49
CA LEU A 94 18.11 4.57 -7.02
C LEU A 94 19.08 4.23 -8.17
N ASP A 95 18.58 3.92 -9.37
CA ASP A 95 19.43 3.71 -10.54
C ASP A 95 20.21 4.99 -10.89
N SER A 96 19.57 6.16 -10.86
CA SER A 96 20.24 7.45 -11.12
C SER A 96 21.31 7.78 -10.08
N MET A 97 21.10 7.43 -8.80
CA MET A 97 22.15 7.53 -7.78
C MET A 97 23.38 6.70 -8.13
N GLN A 98 23.18 5.52 -8.72
CA GLN A 98 24.27 4.67 -9.18
C GLN A 98 25.12 5.35 -10.26
N GLU A 99 24.46 6.04 -11.21
CA GLU A 99 25.11 6.74 -12.31
C GLU A 99 25.88 7.99 -11.83
N VAL A 100 25.29 8.75 -10.91
CA VAL A 100 25.85 10.04 -10.47
C VAL A 100 26.90 9.86 -9.37
N TYR A 101 26.69 8.93 -8.44
CA TYR A 101 27.52 8.78 -7.22
C TYR A 101 28.26 7.43 -7.15
N GLY A 102 28.15 6.61 -8.20
CA GLY A 102 28.85 5.35 -8.34
C GLY A 102 28.09 4.12 -7.84
N PRO A 103 28.60 2.90 -8.13
CA PRO A 103 27.86 1.65 -8.02
C PRO A 103 27.35 1.32 -6.60
N SER A 104 28.07 1.76 -5.56
CA SER A 104 27.71 1.50 -4.16
C SER A 104 26.69 2.49 -3.57
N ALA A 105 26.37 3.58 -4.28
CA ALA A 105 25.54 4.65 -3.72
C ALA A 105 24.12 4.20 -3.33
N PRO A 106 23.39 3.43 -4.16
CA PRO A 106 22.04 2.99 -3.81
C PRO A 106 22.04 2.13 -2.54
N GLU A 107 22.96 1.18 -2.45
CA GLU A 107 23.09 0.28 -1.31
C GLU A 107 23.38 1.03 0.00
N LYS A 108 24.24 2.05 -0.04
CA LYS A 108 24.53 2.91 1.13
C LYS A 108 23.31 3.67 1.60
N ILE A 109 22.50 4.20 0.67
CA ILE A 109 21.27 4.91 1.00
C ILE A 109 20.23 3.94 1.59
N LEU A 110 20.06 2.77 0.97
CA LEU A 110 19.14 1.74 1.46
C LEU A 110 19.55 1.25 2.86
N TYR A 111 20.85 1.02 3.09
CA TYR A 111 21.38 0.69 4.40
C TYR A 111 21.01 1.76 5.43
N ASN A 112 21.25 3.04 5.12
CA ASN A 112 20.94 4.13 6.04
C ASN A 112 19.43 4.22 6.36
N ILE A 113 18.57 4.07 5.35
CA ILE A 113 17.11 4.01 5.53
C ILE A 113 16.73 2.89 6.49
N TYR A 114 17.23 1.68 6.27
CA TYR A 114 16.90 0.53 7.10
C TYR A 114 17.49 0.60 8.51
N GLN A 115 18.65 1.24 8.70
CA GLN A 115 19.19 1.52 10.02
C GLN A 115 18.23 2.40 10.82
N HIS A 116 17.78 3.51 10.23
CA HIS A 116 16.85 4.43 10.87
C HIS A 116 15.48 3.79 11.13
N GLU A 117 14.92 3.08 10.16
CA GLU A 117 13.64 2.39 10.31
C GLU A 117 13.72 1.29 11.39
N GLY A 118 14.79 0.49 11.39
CA GLY A 118 15.00 -0.53 12.41
C GLY A 118 15.14 0.06 13.81
N GLN A 119 15.84 1.19 13.97
CA GLN A 119 15.97 1.88 15.26
C GLN A 119 14.62 2.43 15.74
N LYS A 120 13.88 3.09 14.85
CA LYS A 120 12.56 3.63 15.15
C LYS A 120 11.58 2.54 15.56
N MET A 121 11.60 1.41 14.84
CA MET A 121 10.70 0.29 15.10
C MET A 121 11.04 -0.43 16.41
N ALA A 122 12.32 -0.71 16.68
CA ALA A 122 12.76 -1.30 17.94
C ALA A 122 12.47 -0.40 19.14
N SER A 123 12.47 0.93 18.95
CA SER A 123 12.09 1.88 20.01
C SER A 123 10.57 1.93 20.26
N ALA A 124 9.76 1.58 19.27
CA ALA A 124 8.30 1.55 19.37
C ALA A 124 7.76 0.20 19.89
N ILE A 125 8.48 -0.89 19.66
CA ILE A 125 8.12 -2.26 20.03
C ILE A 125 8.99 -2.68 21.22
N THR A 126 8.51 -2.37 22.43
CA THR A 126 9.27 -2.55 23.68
C THR A 126 8.79 -3.73 24.53
N GLN A 127 8.00 -4.64 23.95
CA GLN A 127 7.47 -5.80 24.67
C GLN A 127 8.59 -6.77 25.10
N SER A 128 8.33 -7.49 26.19
CA SER A 128 9.36 -8.23 26.91
C SER A 128 9.71 -9.57 26.26
N SER A 129 8.72 -10.27 25.69
CA SER A 129 8.93 -11.59 25.07
C SER A 129 9.11 -11.50 23.55
N VAL A 130 9.80 -12.49 22.95
CA VAL A 130 9.92 -12.62 21.49
C VAL A 130 8.54 -12.76 20.85
N GLU A 131 7.62 -13.51 21.47
CA GLU A 131 6.24 -13.65 21.00
C GLU A 131 5.52 -12.31 20.89
N GLU A 132 5.53 -11.51 21.96
CA GLU A 132 4.83 -10.23 21.97
C GLU A 132 5.44 -9.25 20.97
N ARG A 133 6.78 -9.24 20.85
CA ARG A 133 7.47 -8.43 19.83
C ARG A 133 7.14 -8.88 18.41
N ALA A 134 7.06 -10.20 18.16
CA ALA A 134 6.69 -10.75 16.85
C ALA A 134 5.25 -10.40 16.47
N ARG A 135 4.31 -10.47 17.42
CA ARG A 135 2.91 -10.03 17.21
C ARG A 135 2.83 -8.53 16.91
N ALA A 136 3.53 -7.71 17.70
CA ALA A 136 3.56 -6.26 17.48
C ALA A 136 4.22 -5.90 16.13
N LEU A 137 5.29 -6.61 15.76
CA LEU A 137 5.97 -6.45 14.47
C LEU A 137 5.02 -6.81 13.32
N ALA A 138 4.31 -7.94 13.40
CA ALA A 138 3.34 -8.32 12.37
C ALA A 138 2.26 -7.23 12.19
N SER A 139 1.66 -6.73 13.27
CA SER A 139 0.69 -5.62 13.19
C SER A 139 1.29 -4.36 12.56
N HIS A 140 2.51 -4.00 12.91
CA HIS A 140 3.19 -2.82 12.37
C HIS A 140 3.48 -2.94 10.86
N ARG A 141 3.76 -4.17 10.39
CA ARG A 141 4.01 -4.50 8.99
C ARG A 141 2.71 -4.59 8.20
N GLU A 142 1.63 -5.07 8.81
CA GLU A 142 0.27 -5.06 8.23
C GLU A 142 -0.18 -3.64 7.86
N GLU A 143 -0.01 -2.68 8.77
CA GLU A 143 -0.33 -1.25 8.54
C GLU A 143 0.47 -0.63 7.37
N ARG A 144 1.61 -1.23 7.00
CA ARG A 144 2.47 -0.79 5.89
C ARG A 144 2.18 -1.53 4.60
N GLY A 145 1.19 -2.42 4.58
CA GLY A 145 0.77 -3.15 3.39
C GLY A 145 1.57 -4.40 3.09
N TYR A 146 2.33 -4.95 4.06
CA TYR A 146 3.03 -6.22 3.87
C TYR A 146 2.12 -7.46 3.93
N MET A 147 0.84 -7.29 4.30
CA MET A 147 -0.09 -8.41 4.49
C MET A 147 0.52 -9.41 5.48
N SER A 148 0.75 -8.95 6.71
CA SER A 148 1.62 -9.59 7.68
C SER A 148 0.82 -10.23 8.82
N GLU A 149 1.19 -11.46 9.16
CA GLU A 149 0.52 -12.26 10.18
C GLU A 149 1.54 -12.94 11.11
N TYR A 150 1.17 -13.13 12.38
CA TYR A 150 1.97 -13.88 13.35
C TYR A 150 1.47 -15.32 13.49
N TYR A 151 2.40 -16.26 13.53
CA TYR A 151 2.16 -17.68 13.77
C TYR A 151 3.19 -18.24 14.76
N PHE A 152 2.77 -19.23 15.55
CA PHE A 152 3.68 -20.02 16.38
C PHE A 152 3.76 -21.43 15.83
N ASP A 153 4.93 -21.81 15.32
CA ASP A 153 5.25 -23.16 14.90
C ASP A 153 5.52 -24.01 16.16
N ARG A 154 4.51 -24.80 16.54
CA ARG A 154 4.57 -25.69 17.71
C ARG A 154 5.53 -26.86 17.54
N GLU A 155 5.80 -27.28 16.30
CA GLU A 155 6.66 -28.44 16.02
C GLU A 155 8.12 -28.08 16.26
N HIS A 156 8.54 -26.89 15.79
CA HIS A 156 9.93 -26.45 15.88
C HIS A 156 10.19 -25.42 17.00
N GLY A 157 9.12 -24.97 17.69
CA GLY A 157 9.18 -23.93 18.72
C GLY A 157 9.60 -22.57 18.16
N LEU A 158 9.09 -22.19 16.98
CA LEU A 158 9.48 -20.96 16.29
C LEU A 158 8.34 -19.94 16.29
N HIS A 159 8.69 -18.69 16.61
CA HIS A 159 7.83 -17.54 16.35
C HIS A 159 8.03 -17.12 14.90
N GLN A 160 6.94 -17.06 14.14
CA GLN A 160 6.95 -16.73 12.72
C GLN A 160 6.15 -15.45 12.46
N VAL A 161 6.73 -14.57 11.66
CA VAL A 161 6.02 -13.48 11.00
C VAL A 161 6.00 -13.79 9.51
N ILE A 162 4.80 -13.90 8.95
CA ILE A 162 4.58 -14.30 7.56
C ILE A 162 4.00 -13.11 6.80
N GLU A 163 4.64 -12.71 5.71
CA GLU A 163 4.23 -11.60 4.85
C GLU A 163 3.80 -12.14 3.49
N PHE A 164 2.60 -11.80 3.04
CA PHE A 164 2.03 -12.22 1.75
C PHE A 164 2.17 -11.16 0.66
N ASN A 165 2.72 -9.99 0.99
CA ASN A 165 3.00 -8.93 0.04
C ASN A 165 4.30 -8.19 0.41
N SER A 166 4.94 -7.57 -0.59
CA SER A 166 5.98 -6.58 -0.36
C SER A 166 5.62 -5.28 -1.10
N PRO A 167 5.30 -4.19 -0.39
CA PRO A 167 5.05 -2.87 -0.99
C PRO A 167 6.22 -2.36 -1.83
N ILE A 168 7.43 -2.87 -1.57
CA ILE A 168 8.67 -2.51 -2.24
C ILE A 168 9.18 -3.64 -3.15
N LEU A 169 8.32 -4.57 -3.59
CA LEU A 169 8.72 -5.74 -4.37
C LEU A 169 9.60 -5.38 -5.58
N GLY A 170 9.28 -4.28 -6.28
CA GLY A 170 10.10 -3.77 -7.39
C GLY A 170 11.53 -3.37 -6.98
N CYS A 171 11.68 -2.66 -5.85
CA CYS A 171 13.01 -2.34 -5.31
C CYS A 171 13.74 -3.60 -4.83
N LEU A 172 13.04 -4.51 -4.19
CA LEU A 172 13.58 -5.75 -3.64
C LEU A 172 14.03 -6.75 -4.72
N GLU A 173 13.44 -6.69 -5.93
CA GLU A 173 13.98 -7.39 -7.11
C GLU A 173 15.20 -6.70 -7.70
N ARG A 174 15.24 -5.36 -7.70
CA ARG A 174 16.34 -4.59 -8.27
C ARG A 174 17.58 -4.57 -7.37
N PHE A 175 17.39 -4.54 -6.05
CA PHE A 175 18.43 -4.37 -5.04
C PHE A 175 18.37 -5.51 -4.00
N PRO A 176 19.05 -6.65 -4.26
CA PRO A 176 18.99 -7.84 -3.40
C PRO A 176 19.41 -7.61 -1.94
N ILE A 177 20.27 -6.61 -1.68
CA ILE A 177 20.69 -6.20 -0.33
C ILE A 177 19.50 -5.92 0.60
N LEU A 178 18.34 -5.53 0.06
CA LEU A 178 17.12 -5.31 0.84
C LEU A 178 16.68 -6.56 1.62
N ARG A 179 16.99 -7.77 1.14
CA ARG A 179 16.68 -9.02 1.86
C ARG A 179 17.42 -9.11 3.18
N GLU A 180 18.71 -8.79 3.14
CA GLU A 180 19.58 -8.80 4.31
C GLU A 180 19.19 -7.66 5.26
N LEU A 181 18.90 -6.48 4.72
CA LEU A 181 18.45 -5.34 5.52
C LEU A 181 17.09 -5.59 6.21
N GLU A 182 16.14 -6.24 5.52
CA GLU A 182 14.88 -6.68 6.12
C GLU A 182 15.11 -7.69 7.24
N GLN A 183 15.96 -8.70 7.01
CA GLN A 183 16.29 -9.68 8.05
C GLN A 183 16.93 -8.99 9.28
N SER A 184 17.94 -8.14 9.08
CA SER A 184 18.58 -7.41 10.17
C SER A 184 17.63 -6.48 10.92
N LEU A 185 16.63 -5.91 10.23
CA LEU A 185 15.57 -5.13 10.88
C LEU A 185 14.74 -6.03 11.80
N PHE A 186 14.34 -7.22 11.34
CA PHE A 186 13.59 -8.18 12.16
C PHE A 186 14.42 -8.65 13.36
N GLU A 187 15.69 -8.97 13.16
CA GLU A 187 16.61 -9.36 14.24
C GLU A 187 16.73 -8.27 15.30
N ARG A 188 16.85 -7.00 14.86
CA ARG A 188 16.93 -5.86 15.77
C ARG A 188 15.66 -5.68 16.60
N VAL A 189 14.48 -5.84 15.99
CA VAL A 189 13.20 -5.70 16.69
C VAL A 189 12.96 -6.89 17.62
N LEU A 190 13.22 -8.11 17.16
CA LEU A 190 12.98 -9.31 17.94
C LEU A 190 14.06 -9.57 19.00
N GLY A 191 15.24 -8.96 18.87
CA GLY A 191 16.36 -9.11 19.81
C GLY A 191 17.03 -10.49 19.76
N VAL A 192 16.76 -11.28 18.71
CA VAL A 192 17.25 -12.64 18.50
C VAL A 192 17.55 -12.85 17.00
N PRO A 193 18.40 -13.82 16.63
CA PRO A 193 18.62 -14.19 15.23
C PRO A 193 17.32 -14.61 14.54
N VAL A 194 17.20 -14.26 13.25
CA VAL A 194 16.00 -14.52 12.44
C VAL A 194 16.40 -15.21 11.15
N GLU A 195 15.70 -16.27 10.80
CA GLU A 195 15.83 -16.91 9.49
C GLU A 195 14.77 -16.34 8.54
N ARG A 196 15.19 -15.86 7.37
CA ARG A 196 14.31 -15.38 6.30
C ARG A 196 14.19 -16.43 5.20
N LYS A 197 12.96 -16.86 4.89
CA LYS A 197 12.65 -17.76 3.78
C LYS A 197 11.63 -17.12 2.84
N GLU A 198 11.95 -17.07 1.55
CA GLU A 198 11.06 -16.54 0.52
C GLU A 198 10.54 -17.66 -0.38
N GLU A 199 9.23 -17.65 -0.61
CA GLU A 199 8.51 -18.57 -1.49
C GLU A 199 7.80 -17.76 -2.57
N ARG A 200 8.00 -18.16 -3.84
CA ARG A 200 7.36 -17.53 -4.99
C ARG A 200 6.74 -18.60 -5.87
N VAL A 201 5.44 -18.47 -6.13
CA VAL A 201 4.71 -19.37 -7.02
C VAL A 201 3.77 -18.53 -7.86
N SER A 202 4.02 -18.47 -9.17
CA SER A 202 3.27 -17.59 -10.08
C SER A 202 3.32 -16.13 -9.60
N GLY A 203 2.18 -15.43 -9.56
CA GLY A 203 2.06 -14.07 -9.00
C GLY A 203 1.96 -14.01 -7.48
N LEU A 204 2.14 -15.12 -6.77
CA LEU A 204 2.11 -15.15 -5.30
C LEU A 204 3.51 -14.96 -4.73
N PHE A 205 3.57 -14.14 -3.69
CA PHE A 205 4.76 -13.86 -2.90
C PHE A 205 4.47 -14.23 -1.45
N LYS A 206 5.41 -14.91 -0.80
CA LYS A 206 5.36 -15.19 0.64
C LYS A 206 6.76 -15.09 1.22
N CYS A 207 6.92 -14.34 2.31
CA CYS A 207 8.17 -14.27 3.06
C CYS A 207 7.90 -14.67 4.51
N ILE A 208 8.70 -15.60 5.03
CA ILE A 208 8.59 -16.14 6.39
C ILE A 208 9.85 -15.72 7.14
N PHE A 209 9.65 -15.04 8.27
CA PHE A 209 10.70 -14.70 9.22
C PHE A 209 10.52 -15.55 10.48
N SER A 210 11.48 -16.41 10.79
CA SER A 210 11.42 -17.35 11.91
C SER A 210 12.43 -17.00 12.99
N ALA A 211 12.01 -16.97 14.25
CA ALA A 211 12.84 -16.68 15.42
C ALA A 211 12.60 -17.69 16.54
N ARG A 212 13.64 -18.00 17.33
CA ARG A 212 13.51 -18.77 18.58
C ARG A 212 13.22 -17.83 19.76
N GLY A 213 12.31 -18.26 20.63
CA GLY A 213 11.91 -17.57 21.85
C GLY A 213 12.91 -17.69 22.99
#